data_AF-A0A7L2SB96-F1
#
_entry.id   AF-A0A7L2SB96-F1
#
_cell.length_a   1.000
_cell.length_b   1.000
_cell.length_c   1.000
_cell.angle_alpha   90.00
_cell.angle_beta   90.00
_cell.angle_gamma   90.00
#
_symmetry.space_group_name_H-M   'P 1'
#
loop_
_entity.id
_entity.type
_entity.pdbx_description
1 polymer ?
#
loop_
_entity_poly.entity_id
_entity_poly.type
_entity_poly.pdbx_seq_one_letter_code
_entity_poly.pdbx_strand_id
1 'polypeptide(L)'
;QYEHKLLEIQNMMNAIFKGTFLNRYRDVIPEIRATCIEEIGSWIKTYPDAFLNDSYLKYVGWMLFDKQAEVRLKCLLGLQGIYSRKELASRMDLFTNRFKDRIVSMPLDKDHEVAVQAMKLLMLMSQNCEDVLSAEDCEMLYQFVYTTHRPLAVAAGEFLYKR
;
A
#
# COMPACT_ATOMS: atom_id res chain seq x y z
N GLN A 1 21.19 4.94 30.33
CA GLN A 1 21.69 3.70 29.68
C GLN A 1 20.72 3.17 28.61
N TYR A 2 19.42 3.03 28.90
CA TYR A 2 18.42 2.60 27.91
C TYR A 2 18.28 3.57 26.73
N GLU A 3 18.19 4.88 27.00
CA GLU A 3 18.09 5.91 25.95
C GLU A 3 19.29 5.91 25.00
N HIS A 4 20.49 5.67 25.52
CA HIS A 4 21.70 5.56 24.69
C HIS A 4 21.62 4.39 23.72
N LYS A 5 21.16 3.21 24.19
CA LYS A 5 20.97 2.03 23.33
C LYS A 5 19.90 2.27 22.27
N LEU A 6 18.81 2.95 22.64
CA LEU A 6 17.76 3.32 21.68
C LEU A 6 18.32 4.22 20.58
N LEU A 7 19.12 5.22 20.94
CA LEU A 7 19.77 6.12 19.99
C LEU A 7 20.73 5.37 19.05
N GLU A 8 21.52 4.42 19.56
CA GLU A 8 22.40 3.58 18.75
C GLU A 8 21.62 2.77 17.70
N ILE A 9 20.51 2.12 18.11
CA ILE A 9 19.66 1.37 17.19
C ILE A 9 19.04 2.31 16.15
N GLN A 10 18.57 3.49 16.54
CA GLN A 10 18.06 4.51 15.61
C GLN A 10 19.12 4.96 14.59
N ASN A 11 20.38 5.11 15.02
CA ASN A 11 21.47 5.44 14.12
C ASN A 11 21.76 4.31 13.13
N MET A 12 21.71 3.05 13.57
CA MET A 12 21.86 1.88 12.69
C MET A 12 20.72 1.79 11.67
N MET A 13 19.47 1.99 12.11
CA MET A 13 18.31 2.03 11.21
C MET A 13 18.45 3.14 10.15
N ASN A 14 18.87 4.33 10.57
CA ASN A 14 19.13 5.45 9.67
C ASN A 14 20.27 5.17 8.68
N ALA A 15 21.32 4.48 9.11
CA ALA A 15 22.43 4.10 8.25
C ALA A 15 21.98 3.11 7.16
N ILE A 16 21.17 2.11 7.51
CA ILE A 16 20.58 1.16 6.53
C ILE A 16 19.65 1.89 5.58
N PHE A 17 18.79 2.77 6.11
CA PHE A 17 17.83 3.51 5.29
C PHE A 17 18.55 4.41 4.28
N LYS A 18 19.48 5.25 4.74
CA LYS A 18 20.18 6.22 3.90
C LYS A 18 21.23 5.56 2.99
N GLY A 19 21.97 4.59 3.51
CA GLY A 19 23.05 3.91 2.78
C GLY A 19 22.55 2.90 1.76
N THR A 20 21.45 2.20 2.06
CA THR A 20 20.95 1.10 1.23
C THR A 20 19.59 1.42 0.61
N PHE A 21 18.55 1.63 1.42
CA PHE A 21 17.18 1.73 0.90
C PHE A 21 17.02 2.87 -0.12
N LEU A 22 17.50 4.08 0.19
CA LEU A 22 17.36 5.25 -0.69
C LEU A 22 18.01 5.06 -2.07
N ASN A 23 19.03 4.20 -2.17
CA ASN A 23 19.72 3.91 -3.41
C ASN A 23 19.10 2.73 -4.18
N ARG A 24 18.30 1.88 -3.50
CA ARG A 24 17.86 0.58 -4.04
C ARG A 24 16.35 0.48 -4.28
N TYR A 25 15.52 1.33 -3.67
CA TYR A 25 14.08 1.32 -3.98
C TYR A 25 13.76 1.69 -5.44
N ARG A 26 14.70 2.34 -6.15
CA ARG A 26 14.66 2.64 -7.60
C ARG A 26 15.75 1.93 -8.40
N ASP A 27 16.18 0.77 -7.94
CA ASP A 27 17.17 -0.04 -8.68
C ASP A 27 16.68 -0.39 -10.09
N VAL A 28 17.61 -0.66 -11.01
CA VAL A 28 17.27 -1.14 -12.35
C VAL A 28 16.63 -2.53 -12.30
N ILE A 29 17.00 -3.34 -11.31
CA ILE A 29 16.48 -4.69 -11.07
C ILE A 29 15.13 -4.64 -10.34
N PRO A 30 14.02 -5.07 -10.95
CA PRO A 30 12.69 -5.05 -10.36
C PRO A 30 12.55 -5.77 -9.01
N GLU A 31 13.20 -6.91 -8.86
CA GLU A 31 13.15 -7.75 -7.67
C GLU A 31 13.77 -7.02 -6.46
N ILE A 32 14.82 -6.23 -6.69
CA ILE A 32 15.43 -5.38 -5.65
C ILE A 32 14.46 -4.28 -5.22
N ARG A 33 13.77 -3.65 -6.18
CA ARG A 33 12.76 -2.63 -5.87
C ARG A 33 11.60 -3.24 -5.08
N ALA A 34 11.10 -4.40 -5.50
CA ALA A 34 10.04 -5.14 -4.81
C ALA A 34 10.44 -5.49 -3.38
N THR A 35 11.66 -6.00 -3.17
CA THR A 35 12.21 -6.31 -1.83
C THR A 35 12.25 -5.05 -0.96
N CYS A 36 12.76 -3.93 -1.48
CA CYS A 36 12.78 -2.67 -0.73
C CYS A 36 11.37 -2.24 -0.28
N ILE A 37 10.38 -2.36 -1.18
CA ILE A 37 9.00 -1.95 -0.90
C ILE A 37 8.29 -2.90 0.06
N GLU A 38 8.57 -4.19 0.00
CA GLU A 38 8.10 -5.16 0.98
C GLU A 38 8.63 -4.84 2.38
N GLU A 39 9.94 -4.57 2.49
CA GLU A 39 10.58 -4.30 3.77
C GLU A 39 10.12 -2.98 4.41
N ILE A 40 10.01 -1.88 3.65
CA ILE A 40 9.48 -0.64 4.22
C ILE A 40 8.03 -0.79 4.67
N GLY A 41 7.22 -1.57 3.94
CA GLY A 41 5.87 -1.94 4.38
C GLY A 41 5.88 -2.73 5.69
N SER A 42 6.85 -3.64 5.86
CA SER A 42 7.05 -4.41 7.09
C SER A 42 7.46 -3.50 8.27
N TRP A 43 8.39 -2.56 8.06
CA TRP A 43 8.85 -1.63 9.11
C TRP A 43 7.73 -0.73 9.60
N ILE A 44 6.90 -0.21 8.68
CA ILE A 44 5.73 0.61 9.01
C ILE A 44 4.75 -0.15 9.90
N LYS A 45 4.48 -1.44 9.60
CA LYS A 45 3.58 -2.27 10.41
C LYS A 45 4.16 -2.62 11.78
N THR A 46 5.47 -2.84 11.82
CA THR A 46 6.18 -3.32 13.01
C THR A 46 6.43 -2.19 14.01
N TYR A 47 6.79 -1.00 13.53
CA TYR A 47 7.06 0.16 14.38
C TYR A 47 6.44 1.45 13.81
N PRO A 48 5.10 1.56 13.83
CA PRO A 48 4.37 2.66 13.20
C PRO A 48 4.71 4.03 13.80
N ASP A 49 5.07 4.13 15.07
CA ASP A 49 5.42 5.41 15.68
C ASP A 49 6.68 6.04 15.09
N ALA A 50 7.63 5.22 14.62
CA ALA A 50 8.82 5.69 13.93
C ALA A 50 8.61 5.83 12.41
N PHE A 51 7.88 4.90 11.79
CA PHE A 51 7.86 4.75 10.33
C PHE A 51 6.54 5.15 9.65
N LEU A 52 5.41 5.16 10.35
CA LEU A 52 4.12 5.56 9.75
C LEU A 52 3.99 7.09 9.71
N ASN A 53 4.70 7.67 8.74
CA ASN A 53 4.67 9.09 8.40
C ASN A 53 5.07 9.31 6.92
N ASP A 54 4.82 10.52 6.41
CA ASP A 54 5.04 10.90 5.01
C ASP A 54 6.48 10.72 4.52
N SER A 55 7.47 10.81 5.42
CA SER A 55 8.87 10.65 5.03
C SER A 55 9.16 9.24 4.51
N TYR A 56 8.40 8.24 4.94
CA TYR A 56 8.54 6.84 4.50
C TYR A 56 7.41 6.42 3.54
N LEU A 57 6.16 6.80 3.83
CA LEU A 57 5.00 6.42 3.01
C LEU A 57 5.10 6.87 1.56
N LYS A 58 5.76 8.00 1.28
CA LYS A 58 5.96 8.51 -0.08
C LYS A 58 6.63 7.48 -1.01
N TYR A 59 7.51 6.61 -0.47
CA TYR A 59 8.19 5.60 -1.28
C TYR A 59 7.21 4.53 -1.74
N VAL A 60 6.35 4.04 -0.85
CA VAL A 60 5.28 3.10 -1.23
C VAL A 60 4.34 3.76 -2.26
N GLY A 61 3.94 5.00 -2.02
CA GLY A 61 3.05 5.75 -2.91
C GLY A 61 3.63 5.97 -4.31
N TRP A 62 4.91 6.31 -4.42
CA TRP A 62 5.59 6.44 -5.73
C TRP A 62 5.69 5.11 -6.46
N MET A 63 5.94 4.01 -5.73
CA MET A 63 6.11 2.70 -6.35
C MET A 63 4.79 2.03 -6.78
N LEU A 64 3.62 2.58 -6.42
CA LEU A 64 2.33 2.25 -7.06
C LEU A 64 2.33 2.53 -8.57
N PHE A 65 3.24 3.39 -9.05
CA PHE A 65 3.42 3.74 -10.46
C PHE A 65 4.55 2.96 -11.15
N ASP A 66 5.18 1.99 -10.48
CA ASP A 66 6.24 1.19 -11.08
C ASP A 66 5.74 0.46 -12.32
N LYS A 67 6.61 0.30 -13.32
CA LYS A 67 6.28 -0.40 -14.56
C LYS A 67 6.09 -1.90 -14.34
N GLN A 68 6.74 -2.47 -13.33
CA GLN A 68 6.72 -3.90 -13.06
C GLN A 68 5.63 -4.27 -12.07
N ALA A 69 4.85 -5.30 -12.41
CA ALA A 69 3.68 -5.72 -11.65
C ALA A 69 4.05 -6.15 -10.23
N GLU A 70 5.15 -6.88 -10.06
CA GLU A 70 5.62 -7.35 -8.75
C GLU A 70 5.87 -6.21 -7.75
N VAL A 71 6.37 -5.06 -8.23
CA VAL A 71 6.66 -3.91 -7.37
C VAL A 71 5.35 -3.26 -6.93
N ARG A 72 4.40 -3.09 -7.86
CA ARG A 72 3.05 -2.58 -7.56
C ARG A 72 2.31 -3.51 -6.59
N LEU A 73 2.45 -4.82 -6.77
CA LEU A 73 1.88 -5.84 -5.90
C LEU A 73 2.39 -5.69 -4.46
N LYS A 74 3.70 -5.54 -4.26
CA LYS A 74 4.28 -5.31 -2.92
C LYS A 74 3.76 -4.02 -2.27
N CYS A 75 3.53 -2.96 -3.06
CA CYS A 75 2.91 -1.74 -2.55
C CYS A 75 1.51 -2.02 -1.98
N LEU A 76 0.66 -2.69 -2.77
CA LEU A 76 -0.72 -3.00 -2.38
C LEU A 76 -0.77 -3.88 -1.13
N LEU A 77 0.04 -4.93 -1.06
CA LEU A 77 0.11 -5.83 0.10
C LEU A 77 0.61 -5.10 1.36
N GLY A 78 1.61 -4.22 1.22
CA GLY A 78 2.09 -3.36 2.30
C GLY A 78 0.97 -2.46 2.83
N LEU A 79 0.24 -1.79 1.92
CA LEU A 79 -0.89 -0.93 2.27
C LEU A 79 -2.04 -1.71 2.90
N GLN A 80 -2.40 -2.89 2.41
CA GLN A 80 -3.44 -3.73 3.03
C GLN A 80 -3.10 -4.06 4.50
N GLY A 81 -1.83 -4.34 4.80
CA GLY A 81 -1.39 -4.58 6.16
C GLY A 81 -1.49 -3.35 7.07
N ILE A 82 -1.52 -2.13 6.51
CA ILE A 82 -1.75 -0.89 7.25
C ILE A 82 -3.27 -0.64 7.40
N TYR A 83 -4.02 -0.62 6.30
CA TYR A 83 -5.46 -0.33 6.30
C TYR A 83 -6.31 -1.41 6.98
N SER A 84 -5.81 -2.64 7.15
CA SER A 84 -6.50 -3.67 7.95
C SER A 84 -6.56 -3.34 9.45
N ARG A 85 -5.75 -2.39 9.94
CA ARG A 85 -5.73 -1.94 11.33
C ARG A 85 -6.35 -0.54 11.41
N LYS A 86 -7.55 -0.43 11.98
CA LYS A 86 -8.28 0.85 12.09
C LYS A 86 -7.46 1.98 12.73
N GLU A 87 -6.66 1.65 13.75
CA GLU A 87 -5.74 2.58 14.43
C GLU A 87 -4.63 3.15 13.54
N LEU A 88 -4.18 2.38 12.53
CA LEU A 88 -3.16 2.85 11.59
C LEU A 88 -3.82 3.55 10.41
N ALA A 89 -4.98 3.06 9.97
CA ALA A 89 -5.77 3.66 8.89
C ALA A 89 -6.13 5.11 9.20
N SER A 90 -6.45 5.44 10.45
CA SER A 90 -6.74 6.83 10.88
C SER A 90 -5.53 7.78 10.81
N ARG A 91 -4.32 7.27 10.54
CA ARG A 91 -3.10 8.07 10.34
C ARG A 91 -2.74 8.20 8.85
N MET A 92 -3.58 7.70 7.94
CA MET A 92 -3.29 7.62 6.50
C MET A 92 -3.90 8.75 5.67
N ASP A 93 -4.70 9.66 6.24
CA ASP A 93 -5.49 10.66 5.50
C ASP A 93 -4.73 11.39 4.39
N LEU A 94 -3.53 11.91 4.69
CA LEU A 94 -2.68 12.61 3.71
C LEU A 94 -2.25 11.69 2.57
N PHE A 95 -1.84 10.46 2.88
CA PHE A 95 -1.46 9.48 1.89
C PHE A 95 -2.67 9.06 1.04
N THR A 96 -3.80 8.76 1.69
CA THR A 96 -5.06 8.38 1.05
C THR A 96 -5.48 9.45 0.06
N ASN A 97 -5.62 10.70 0.50
CA ASN A 97 -6.05 11.80 -0.35
C ASN A 97 -5.13 12.01 -1.56
N ARG A 98 -3.82 11.77 -1.39
CA ARG A 98 -2.85 11.94 -2.46
C ARG A 98 -2.86 10.81 -3.48
N PHE A 99 -3.09 9.57 -3.06
CA PHE A 99 -2.91 8.37 -3.90
C PHE A 99 -4.20 7.61 -4.19
N LYS A 100 -5.35 8.08 -3.67
CA LYS A 100 -6.67 7.46 -3.87
C LYS A 100 -6.95 7.16 -5.33
N ASP A 101 -6.90 8.15 -6.21
CA ASP A 101 -7.25 7.98 -7.63
C ASP A 101 -6.38 6.91 -8.29
N ARG A 102 -5.10 6.85 -7.90
CA ARG A 102 -4.20 5.80 -8.37
C ARG A 102 -4.68 4.44 -7.89
N ILE A 103 -4.97 4.26 -6.60
CA ILE A 103 -5.42 2.99 -6.03
C ILE A 103 -6.76 2.56 -6.64
N VAL A 104 -7.71 3.50 -6.81
CA VAL A 104 -9.01 3.28 -7.45
C VAL A 104 -8.87 2.83 -8.91
N SER A 105 -7.85 3.30 -9.63
CA SER A 105 -7.58 2.84 -11.00
C SER A 105 -6.95 1.43 -11.09
N MET A 106 -6.35 0.92 -10.01
CA MET A 106 -5.57 -0.32 -10.05
C MET A 106 -6.37 -1.63 -10.20
N PRO A 107 -7.68 -1.72 -9.96
CA PRO A 107 -8.48 -2.86 -10.44
C PRO A 107 -8.50 -3.00 -11.96
N LEU A 108 -8.13 -1.96 -12.72
CA LEU A 108 -7.88 -2.01 -14.17
C LEU A 108 -6.42 -2.33 -14.52
N ASP A 109 -5.59 -2.74 -13.56
CA ASP A 109 -4.20 -3.08 -13.84
C ASP A 109 -4.12 -4.23 -14.85
N LYS A 110 -3.08 -4.18 -15.70
CA LYS A 110 -2.83 -5.21 -16.72
C LYS A 110 -2.49 -6.55 -16.09
N ASP A 111 -1.92 -6.53 -14.89
CA ASP A 111 -1.66 -7.73 -14.12
C ASP A 111 -2.88 -8.09 -13.26
N HIS A 112 -3.36 -9.32 -13.44
CA HIS A 112 -4.58 -9.80 -12.79
C HIS A 112 -4.44 -9.89 -11.26
N GLU A 113 -3.26 -10.23 -10.74
CA GLU A 113 -3.06 -10.34 -9.29
C GLU A 113 -3.01 -8.95 -8.68
N VAL A 114 -2.32 -7.99 -9.32
CA VAL A 114 -2.34 -6.58 -8.89
C VAL A 114 -3.78 -6.04 -8.85
N ALA A 115 -4.59 -6.32 -9.87
CA ALA A 115 -5.99 -5.90 -9.91
C ALA A 115 -6.82 -6.47 -8.76
N VAL A 116 -6.67 -7.76 -8.45
CA VAL A 116 -7.36 -8.42 -7.32
C VAL A 116 -6.94 -7.78 -5.99
N GLN A 117 -5.64 -7.56 -5.80
CA GLN A 117 -5.14 -6.97 -4.55
C GLN A 117 -5.51 -5.49 -4.40
N ALA A 118 -5.71 -4.77 -5.50
CA ALA A 118 -6.24 -3.42 -5.47
C ALA A 118 -7.70 -3.39 -5.00
N MET A 119 -8.54 -4.29 -5.51
CA MET A 119 -9.93 -4.41 -5.06
C MET A 119 -10.01 -4.76 -3.57
N LYS A 120 -9.16 -5.68 -3.09
CA LYS A 120 -9.06 -6.01 -1.65
C LYS A 120 -8.60 -4.83 -0.80
N LEU A 121 -7.64 -4.04 -1.28
CA LEU A 121 -7.20 -2.82 -0.59
C LEU A 121 -8.34 -1.80 -0.50
N LEU A 122 -9.06 -1.57 -1.59
CA LEU A 122 -10.21 -0.64 -1.63
C LEU A 122 -11.32 -1.05 -0.66
N MET A 123 -11.56 -2.36 -0.51
CA MET A 123 -12.46 -2.89 0.51
C MET A 123 -12.01 -2.51 1.93
N LEU A 124 -10.73 -2.71 2.27
CA LEU A 124 -10.19 -2.31 3.58
C LEU A 124 -10.28 -0.79 3.80
N MET A 125 -9.98 0.00 2.77
CA MET A 125 -10.12 1.46 2.82
C MET A 125 -11.57 1.87 3.08
N SER A 126 -12.54 1.26 2.41
CA SER A 126 -13.97 1.56 2.61
C SER A 126 -14.49 1.22 4.00
N GLN A 127 -13.91 0.21 4.66
CA GLN A 127 -14.33 -0.26 5.98
C GLN A 127 -13.69 0.55 7.12
N ASN A 128 -12.45 1.00 6.93
CA ASN A 128 -11.65 1.59 7.99
C ASN A 128 -11.38 3.08 7.82
N CYS A 129 -11.79 3.68 6.70
CA CYS A 129 -11.70 5.12 6.47
C CYS A 129 -13.07 5.64 6.00
N GLU A 130 -13.65 6.55 6.78
CA GLU A 130 -14.93 7.19 6.44
C GLU A 130 -14.76 8.09 5.22
N ASP A 131 -15.76 8.07 4.33
CA ASP A 131 -15.89 8.95 3.16
C ASP A 131 -14.70 9.00 2.17
N VAL A 132 -13.81 8.01 2.19
CA VAL A 132 -12.66 7.97 1.26
C VAL A 132 -13.08 7.72 -0.18
N LEU A 133 -14.07 6.86 -0.42
CA LEU A 133 -14.53 6.49 -1.77
C LEU A 133 -15.85 7.20 -2.09
N SER A 134 -15.88 7.97 -3.19
CA SER A 134 -17.10 8.65 -3.64
C SER A 134 -18.10 7.66 -4.24
N ALA A 135 -19.34 8.10 -4.48
CA ALA A 135 -20.36 7.27 -5.12
C ALA A 135 -19.91 6.78 -6.50
N GLU A 136 -19.28 7.66 -7.29
CA GLU A 136 -18.76 7.35 -8.62
C GLU A 136 -17.64 6.29 -8.58
N ASP A 137 -16.75 6.37 -7.58
CA ASP A 137 -15.74 5.33 -7.36
C ASP A 137 -16.42 3.98 -7.12
N CYS A 138 -17.47 3.94 -6.28
CA CYS A 138 -18.20 2.71 -5.97
C CYS A 138 -18.84 2.10 -7.21
N GLU A 139 -19.57 2.92 -7.97
CA GLU A 139 -20.30 2.46 -9.16
C GLU A 139 -19.36 1.85 -10.18
N MET A 140 -18.18 2.45 -10.36
CA MET A 140 -17.11 1.91 -11.20
C MET A 140 -16.58 0.58 -10.64
N LEU A 141 -16.32 0.49 -9.33
CA LEU A 141 -15.83 -0.74 -8.70
C LEU A 141 -16.85 -1.88 -8.74
N TYR A 142 -18.15 -1.58 -8.67
CA TYR A 142 -19.20 -2.58 -8.77
C TYR A 142 -19.28 -3.24 -10.15
N GLN A 143 -18.86 -2.55 -11.23
CA GLN A 143 -18.85 -3.16 -12.57
C GLN A 143 -17.93 -4.38 -12.67
N PHE A 144 -16.93 -4.50 -11.78
CA PHE A 144 -16.00 -5.62 -11.80
C PHE A 144 -16.65 -6.97 -11.44
N VAL A 145 -17.87 -7.02 -10.88
CA VAL A 145 -18.58 -8.30 -10.68
C VAL A 145 -18.84 -9.03 -12.00
N TYR A 146 -18.86 -8.30 -13.12
CA TYR A 146 -19.09 -8.83 -14.47
C TYR A 146 -17.79 -9.15 -15.23
N THR A 147 -16.61 -8.97 -14.62
CA THR A 147 -15.34 -9.31 -15.28
C THR A 147 -15.21 -10.82 -15.51
N THR A 148 -14.57 -11.20 -16.61
CA THR A 148 -14.31 -12.61 -16.94
C THR A 148 -13.27 -13.25 -16.02
N HIS A 149 -12.42 -12.44 -15.37
CA HIS A 149 -11.43 -12.92 -14.41
C HIS A 149 -12.06 -13.19 -13.04
N ARG A 150 -12.45 -14.45 -12.80
CA ARG A 150 -13.21 -14.88 -11.61
C ARG A 150 -12.65 -14.37 -10.26
N PRO A 151 -11.35 -14.41 -9.96
CA PRO A 151 -10.83 -13.89 -8.68
C PRO A 151 -11.15 -12.42 -8.46
N LEU A 152 -11.10 -11.59 -9.51
CA LEU A 152 -11.45 -10.18 -9.43
C LEU A 152 -12.97 -9.99 -9.29
N ALA A 153 -13.77 -10.75 -10.03
CA ALA A 153 -15.23 -10.74 -9.89
C ALA A 153 -15.67 -11.07 -8.46
N VAL A 154 -15.05 -12.07 -7.84
CA VAL A 154 -15.32 -12.46 -6.45
C VAL A 154 -14.91 -11.35 -5.48
N ALA A 155 -13.72 -10.77 -5.64
CA ALA A 155 -13.28 -9.67 -4.78
C ALA A 155 -14.19 -8.43 -4.91
N ALA A 156 -14.67 -8.12 -6.11
CA ALA A 156 -15.64 -7.06 -6.34
C ALA A 156 -17.01 -7.37 -5.74
N GLY A 157 -17.45 -8.63 -5.81
CA GLY A 157 -18.68 -9.08 -5.16
C GLY A 157 -18.62 -8.98 -3.64
N GLU A 158 -17.46 -9.29 -3.04
CA GLU A 158 -17.24 -9.07 -1.61
C GLU A 158 -17.25 -7.58 -1.24
N PHE A 159 -16.64 -6.73 -2.07
CA PHE A 159 -16.67 -5.28 -1.89
C PHE A 159 -18.10 -4.74 -1.91
N LEU A 160 -18.90 -5.18 -2.90
CA LEU A 160 -20.33 -4.83 -3.02
C LEU A 160 -21.16 -5.32 -1.83
N TYR A 161 -20.88 -6.52 -1.31
CA TYR A 161 -21.65 -7.09 -0.20
C TYR A 161 -21.37 -6.44 1.16
N LYS A 162 -20.13 -5.99 1.39
CA LYS A 162 -19.68 -5.48 2.70
C LYS A 162 -19.86 -3.98 2.89
N ARG A 163 -20.36 -3.27 1.88
CA ARG A 163 -20.62 -1.83 1.93
C ARG A 163 -22.13 -1.58 1.93
#